data_AF-A0A563ET08-F1
#
_entry.id   AF-A0A563ET08-F1
#
_cell.length_a   1.000
_cell.length_b   1.000
_cell.length_c   1.000
_cell.angle_alpha   90.00
_cell.angle_beta   90.00
_cell.angle_gamma   90.00
#
_symmetry.space_group_name_H-M   'P 1'
#
loop_
_entity.id
_entity.type
_entity.pdbx_description
1 polymer ?
#
loop_
_entity_poly.entity_id
_entity_poly.type
_entity_poly.pdbx_seq_one_letter_code
_entity_poly.pdbx_strand_id
1 'polypeptide(L)'
;MEQTELGELKRRVLRLVFAVLVMPLLGWLLGATIINAFTDRYGPDPAPRPGQTFAIARECDRHGPVSTHGFGFWHQCMADLGQHDGPFARRPVNFLTPADIGQHVPVVKEGTGRRSHHVRAADQPLAWWGWLALPFALGWLYLTYLTARPVLRKIKAEVDADDAAGYQRPTEEPSRDVVVSGGRKMWLGFKGHLIVLVLAVVPAVRSTPWAFGDYPNHTALAVGGWAVVLLVVGNWVRRAVFMPSVTISPEGMAWGRTKLGWAEIGRVHLTRANTLVIEPRTGETTRIRRFGDEQATRIHVAMGHFATVPYTREGQAAPPEALSEPEPVADELPSGEVSVISGGRKPWLRGGWLVMVLVIAGSGATLYTTEIVGGSPKASSYGLVCWAVLLVIAGDRVRRWKFAPEITASPEGLAWRRGMLSWQEISRVHLSRGNVVSIQPVGGELAQIGPFGDEQADQVHGALLRFARAEYTREGSPAVHGSDR
;
A
#
# COMPACT_ATOMS: atom_id res chain seq x y z
N MET A 1 -7.00 38.10 -2.91
CA MET A 1 -6.30 37.06 -2.14
C MET A 1 -6.45 35.68 -2.76
N GLU A 2 -7.60 35.34 -3.35
CA GLU A 2 -7.85 34.00 -3.93
C GLU A 2 -6.97 33.62 -5.14
N GLN A 3 -6.60 34.58 -6.01
CA GLN A 3 -5.79 34.29 -7.20
C GLN A 3 -4.33 33.90 -6.88
N THR A 4 -3.77 34.37 -5.76
CA THR A 4 -2.39 34.05 -5.37
C THR A 4 -2.27 32.62 -4.83
N GLU A 5 -3.28 32.14 -4.11
CA GLU A 5 -3.30 30.79 -3.53
C GLU A 5 -3.42 29.71 -4.62
N LEU A 6 -4.31 29.92 -5.60
CA LEU A 6 -4.49 28.99 -6.71
C LEU A 6 -3.21 28.84 -7.54
N GLY A 7 -2.48 29.95 -7.76
CA GLY A 7 -1.20 29.95 -8.46
C GLY A 7 -0.08 29.22 -7.70
N GLU A 8 -0.11 29.23 -6.36
CA GLU A 8 0.84 28.48 -5.55
C GLU A 8 0.50 26.98 -5.54
N LEU A 9 -0.76 26.62 -5.37
CA LEU A 9 -1.23 25.23 -5.43
C LEU A 9 -0.87 24.58 -6.78
N LYS A 10 -1.14 25.26 -7.89
CA LYS A 10 -0.82 24.77 -9.24
C LYS A 10 0.68 24.50 -9.40
N ARG A 11 1.54 25.38 -8.90
CA ARG A 11 3.01 25.20 -8.93
C ARG A 11 3.45 24.01 -8.08
N ARG A 12 2.83 23.79 -6.92
CA ARG A 12 3.14 22.65 -6.04
C ARG A 12 2.72 21.32 -6.69
N VAL A 13 1.51 21.26 -7.24
CA VAL A 13 1.00 20.08 -7.95
C VAL A 13 1.87 19.77 -9.17
N LEU A 14 2.24 20.79 -9.96
CA LEU A 14 3.11 20.61 -11.12
C LEU A 14 4.48 20.05 -10.73
N ARG A 15 5.10 20.57 -9.66
CA ARG A 15 6.38 20.05 -9.14
C ARG A 15 6.26 18.61 -8.66
N LEU A 16 5.17 18.27 -7.98
CA LEU A 16 4.91 16.90 -7.52
C LEU A 16 4.75 15.94 -8.71
N VAL A 17 3.94 16.31 -9.71
CA VAL A 17 3.74 15.53 -10.94
C VAL A 17 5.05 15.35 -11.68
N PHE A 18 5.83 16.42 -11.83
CA PHE A 18 7.15 16.35 -12.45
C PHE A 18 8.08 15.37 -11.69
N ALA A 19 8.16 15.49 -10.36
CA ALA A 19 9.01 14.63 -9.55
C ALA A 19 8.56 13.16 -9.55
N VAL A 20 7.26 12.89 -9.52
CA VAL A 20 6.74 11.52 -9.37
C VAL A 20 6.57 10.81 -10.71
N LEU A 21 6.36 11.54 -11.81
CA LEU A 21 5.99 10.95 -13.10
C LEU A 21 7.06 11.19 -14.17
N VAL A 22 7.53 12.43 -14.30
CA VAL A 22 8.49 12.81 -15.35
C VAL A 22 9.90 12.33 -14.99
N MET A 23 10.34 12.52 -13.75
CA MET A 23 11.67 12.09 -13.31
C MET A 23 11.91 10.58 -13.44
N PRO A 24 11.02 9.67 -12.97
CA PRO A 24 11.24 8.23 -13.14
C PRO A 24 11.30 7.79 -14.60
N LEU A 25 10.46 8.38 -15.47
CA LEU A 25 10.47 8.10 -16.90
C LEU A 25 11.80 8.54 -17.54
N LEU A 26 12.27 9.74 -17.23
CA LEU A 26 13.57 10.24 -17.68
C LEU A 26 14.72 9.36 -17.18
N GLY A 27 14.68 8.94 -15.92
CA GLY A 27 15.68 8.04 -15.36
C GLY A 27 15.72 6.70 -16.06
N TRP A 28 14.56 6.12 -16.34
CA TRP A 28 14.47 4.88 -17.09
C TRP A 28 15.02 5.04 -18.51
N LEU A 29 14.64 6.10 -19.23
CA LEU A 29 15.15 6.37 -20.58
C LEU A 29 16.67 6.58 -20.58
N LEU A 30 17.20 7.36 -19.62
CA LEU A 30 18.63 7.60 -19.49
C LEU A 30 19.39 6.32 -19.12
N GLY A 31 18.87 5.53 -18.18
CA GLY A 31 19.44 4.25 -17.79
C GLY A 31 19.48 3.26 -18.95
N ALA A 32 18.38 3.14 -19.71
CA ALA A 32 18.32 2.32 -20.91
C ALA A 32 19.33 2.80 -21.96
N THR A 33 19.48 4.11 -22.15
CA THR A 33 20.48 4.70 -23.07
C THR A 33 21.90 4.29 -22.68
N ILE A 34 22.25 4.43 -21.40
CA ILE A 34 23.57 4.07 -20.88
C ILE A 34 23.83 2.58 -21.10
N ILE A 35 22.88 1.71 -20.75
CA ILE A 35 23.02 0.26 -20.92
C ILE A 35 23.21 -0.09 -22.40
N ASN A 36 22.42 0.49 -23.29
CA ASN A 36 22.50 0.16 -24.72
C ASN A 36 23.77 0.68 -25.39
N ALA A 37 24.27 1.84 -24.96
CA ALA A 37 25.56 2.35 -25.43
C ALA A 37 26.73 1.38 -25.17
N PHE A 38 26.57 0.46 -24.21
CA PHE A 38 27.56 -0.57 -23.88
C PHE A 38 27.21 -1.96 -24.42
N THR A 39 25.94 -2.31 -24.61
CA THR A 39 25.54 -3.64 -25.11
C THR A 39 25.85 -3.84 -26.59
N ASP A 40 25.86 -2.75 -27.38
CA ASP A 40 26.09 -2.81 -28.83
C ASP A 40 27.58 -2.85 -29.20
N ARG A 41 28.47 -2.83 -28.20
CA ARG A 41 29.91 -2.97 -28.40
C ARG A 41 30.30 -4.43 -28.33
N TYR A 42 30.38 -5.04 -29.50
CA TYR A 42 30.92 -6.37 -29.69
C TYR A 42 32.44 -6.31 -29.85
N GLY A 43 33.14 -7.33 -29.34
CA GLY A 43 34.52 -7.58 -29.70
C GLY A 43 34.68 -7.94 -31.19
N PRO A 44 35.91 -8.13 -31.67
CA PRO A 44 36.13 -8.64 -33.02
C PRO A 44 35.43 -10.00 -33.20
N ASP A 45 34.76 -10.18 -34.35
CA ASP A 45 34.12 -11.45 -34.67
C ASP A 45 35.16 -12.56 -34.77
N PRO A 46 34.89 -13.74 -34.17
CA PRO A 46 35.78 -14.88 -34.33
C PRO A 46 35.78 -15.36 -35.79
N ALA A 47 36.91 -15.92 -36.24
CA ALA A 47 37.00 -16.51 -37.56
C ALA A 47 35.93 -17.61 -37.75
N PRO A 48 35.26 -17.69 -38.92
CA PRO A 48 34.29 -18.72 -39.25
C PRO A 48 34.80 -20.14 -38.97
N ARG A 49 34.03 -20.94 -38.23
CA ARG A 49 34.33 -22.37 -38.03
C ARG A 49 33.40 -23.26 -38.88
N PRO A 50 33.88 -24.41 -39.39
CA PRO A 50 33.02 -25.38 -40.06
C PRO A 50 31.83 -25.79 -39.18
N GLY A 51 30.61 -25.76 -39.73
CA GLY A 51 29.37 -26.07 -39.00
C GLY A 51 28.81 -24.95 -38.13
N GLN A 52 29.47 -23.78 -38.06
CA GLN A 52 28.95 -22.61 -37.37
C GLN A 52 27.79 -21.98 -38.16
N THR A 53 26.83 -21.39 -37.43
CA THR A 53 25.73 -20.64 -38.05
C THR A 53 26.18 -19.21 -38.29
N PHE A 54 25.78 -18.64 -39.43
CA PHE A 54 26.06 -17.24 -39.79
C PHE A 54 24.75 -16.51 -40.04
N ALA A 55 24.79 -15.19 -39.84
CA ALA A 55 23.75 -14.27 -40.22
C ALA A 55 24.31 -13.30 -41.26
N ILE A 56 23.55 -13.08 -42.34
CA ILE A 56 23.87 -12.08 -43.37
C ILE A 56 22.76 -11.02 -43.35
N ALA A 57 23.08 -9.80 -42.91
CA ALA A 57 22.13 -8.70 -42.97
C ALA A 57 21.87 -8.30 -44.43
N ARG A 58 20.61 -8.13 -44.80
CA ARG A 58 20.17 -7.67 -46.13
C ARG A 58 19.75 -6.22 -46.12
N GLU A 59 18.98 -5.86 -45.12
CA GLU A 59 18.38 -4.53 -44.97
C GLU A 59 18.27 -4.23 -43.47
N CYS A 60 18.43 -2.98 -43.09
CA CYS A 60 18.36 -2.53 -41.71
C CYS A 60 17.52 -1.26 -41.60
N ASP A 61 16.40 -1.36 -40.90
CA ASP A 61 15.54 -0.24 -40.59
C ASP A 61 16.04 0.50 -39.36
N ARG A 62 16.02 1.84 -39.42
CA ARG A 62 16.43 2.70 -38.31
C ARG A 62 15.20 3.10 -37.49
N HIS A 63 15.23 2.83 -36.20
CA HIS A 63 14.18 3.20 -35.25
C HIS A 63 14.71 4.20 -34.21
N GLY A 64 13.88 5.15 -33.75
CA GLY A 64 14.26 6.19 -32.79
C GLY A 64 13.54 7.52 -33.04
N PRO A 65 13.87 8.61 -32.33
CA PRO A 65 15.00 8.76 -31.39
C PRO A 65 14.70 8.36 -29.94
N VAL A 66 13.46 7.94 -29.64
CA VAL A 66 13.03 7.47 -28.31
C VAL A 66 12.39 6.10 -28.46
N SER A 67 12.88 5.12 -27.71
CA SER A 67 12.34 3.75 -27.75
C SER A 67 12.46 3.07 -26.39
N THR A 68 12.09 1.79 -26.33
CA THR A 68 12.37 0.94 -25.15
C THR A 68 13.85 0.72 -24.89
N HIS A 69 14.70 1.05 -25.87
CA HIS A 69 16.15 1.06 -25.76
C HIS A 69 16.68 2.44 -25.26
N GLY A 70 15.81 3.33 -24.80
CA GLY A 70 16.19 4.66 -24.34
C GLY A 70 16.26 5.67 -25.48
N PHE A 71 17.13 6.68 -25.31
CA PHE A 71 17.42 7.70 -26.30
C PHE A 71 18.47 7.21 -27.29
N GLY A 72 18.27 7.56 -28.55
CA GLY A 72 19.17 7.20 -29.64
C GLY A 72 18.46 6.44 -30.74
N PHE A 73 19.26 5.98 -31.69
CA PHE A 73 18.78 5.19 -32.80
C PHE A 73 19.29 3.77 -32.67
N TRP A 74 18.42 2.81 -32.93
CA TRP A 74 18.75 1.39 -33.01
C TRP A 74 18.31 0.87 -34.37
N HIS A 75 18.87 -0.27 -34.76
CA HIS A 75 18.61 -0.86 -36.07
C HIS A 75 17.95 -2.23 -35.91
N GLN A 76 16.90 -2.46 -36.69
CA GLN A 76 16.30 -3.77 -36.86
C GLN A 76 16.67 -4.26 -38.25
N CYS A 77 17.46 -5.34 -38.33
CA CYS A 77 17.93 -5.85 -39.60
C CYS A 77 17.18 -7.11 -40.01
N MET A 78 16.80 -7.21 -41.28
CA MET A 78 16.37 -8.47 -41.88
C MET A 78 17.61 -9.27 -42.27
N ALA A 79 17.79 -10.44 -41.65
CA ALA A 79 18.95 -11.28 -41.86
C ALA A 79 18.58 -12.66 -42.39
N ASP A 80 19.39 -13.16 -43.31
CA ASP A 80 19.34 -14.55 -43.75
C ASP A 80 20.22 -15.38 -42.79
N LEU A 81 19.60 -16.27 -42.02
CA LEU A 81 20.25 -17.12 -41.02
C LEU A 81 20.44 -18.53 -41.60
N GLY A 82 21.67 -19.03 -41.64
CA GLY A 82 21.96 -20.35 -42.21
C GLY A 82 23.31 -20.91 -41.76
N GLN A 83 23.50 -22.20 -41.98
CA GLN A 83 24.84 -22.80 -41.99
C GLN A 83 25.47 -22.56 -43.37
N HIS A 84 26.80 -22.59 -43.46
CA HIS A 84 27.55 -22.26 -44.68
C HIS A 84 27.02 -22.99 -45.95
N ASP A 85 26.55 -24.23 -45.80
CA ASP A 85 26.02 -25.06 -46.88
C ASP A 85 24.52 -25.41 -46.73
N GLY A 86 23.82 -24.74 -45.81
CA GLY A 86 22.44 -25.04 -45.44
C GLY A 86 21.41 -24.05 -46.02
N PRO A 87 20.11 -24.39 -45.95
CA PRO A 87 19.05 -23.44 -46.32
C PRO A 87 19.05 -22.23 -45.38
N PHE A 88 18.87 -21.04 -45.96
CA PHE A 88 18.76 -19.79 -45.19
C PHE A 88 17.30 -19.53 -44.79
N ALA A 89 17.08 -19.12 -43.55
CA ALA A 89 15.81 -18.61 -43.06
C ALA A 89 15.92 -17.10 -42.82
N ARG A 90 15.10 -16.31 -43.52
CA ARG A 90 15.05 -14.86 -43.34
C ARG A 90 14.28 -14.50 -42.08
N ARG A 91 14.86 -13.72 -41.17
CA ARG A 91 14.22 -13.24 -39.93
C ARG A 91 14.71 -11.85 -39.52
N PRO A 92 13.89 -11.07 -38.81
CA PRO A 92 14.34 -9.84 -38.18
C PRO A 92 15.29 -10.16 -37.00
N VAL A 93 16.39 -9.43 -36.90
CA VAL A 93 17.40 -9.52 -35.85
C VAL A 93 17.83 -8.13 -35.39
N ASN A 94 18.17 -8.00 -34.11
CA ASN A 94 18.51 -6.70 -33.49
C ASN A 94 19.99 -6.58 -33.08
N PHE A 95 20.81 -7.61 -33.34
CA PHE A 95 22.25 -7.61 -32.99
C PHE A 95 23.16 -7.25 -34.16
N LEU A 96 22.60 -7.08 -35.36
CA LEU A 96 23.32 -6.64 -36.56
C LEU A 96 23.18 -5.14 -36.74
N THR A 97 24.18 -4.54 -37.34
CA THR A 97 24.24 -3.11 -37.65
C THR A 97 24.24 -2.89 -39.17
N PRO A 98 23.98 -1.67 -39.65
CA PRO A 98 24.10 -1.36 -41.08
C PRO A 98 25.48 -1.66 -41.68
N ALA A 99 26.53 -1.68 -40.86
CA ALA A 99 27.88 -2.04 -41.30
C ALA A 99 28.04 -3.54 -41.63
N ASP A 100 27.16 -4.39 -41.08
CA ASP A 100 27.19 -5.84 -41.26
C ASP A 100 26.42 -6.29 -42.53
N ILE A 101 25.85 -5.37 -43.30
CA ILE A 101 25.09 -5.69 -44.52
C ILE A 101 25.99 -6.40 -45.54
N GLY A 102 25.56 -7.58 -45.98
CA GLY A 102 26.32 -8.44 -46.90
C GLY A 102 27.50 -9.20 -46.27
N GLN A 103 27.79 -8.99 -44.98
CA GLN A 103 28.87 -9.69 -44.29
C GLN A 103 28.38 -10.99 -43.65
N HIS A 104 29.27 -11.99 -43.56
CA HIS A 104 28.98 -13.24 -42.85
C HIS A 104 29.33 -13.06 -41.36
N VAL A 105 28.33 -12.74 -40.54
CA VAL A 105 28.53 -12.54 -39.10
C VAL A 105 28.30 -13.86 -38.37
N PRO A 106 29.29 -14.39 -37.63
CA PRO A 106 29.13 -15.64 -36.87
C PRO A 106 28.11 -15.43 -35.74
N VAL A 107 27.18 -16.37 -35.60
CA VAL A 107 26.15 -16.35 -34.56
C VAL A 107 26.16 -17.62 -33.73
N VAL A 108 25.87 -17.47 -32.44
CA VAL A 108 25.67 -18.59 -31.51
C VAL A 108 24.20 -18.62 -31.13
N LYS A 109 23.66 -19.84 -31.02
CA LYS A 109 22.30 -20.07 -30.55
C LYS A 109 22.30 -20.10 -29.03
N GLU A 110 21.79 -19.03 -28.41
CA GLU A 110 21.61 -18.98 -26.96
C GLU A 110 20.24 -19.53 -26.55
N GLY A 111 20.22 -20.36 -25.51
CA GLY A 111 19.03 -20.97 -24.93
C GLY A 111 18.65 -22.33 -25.53
N THR A 112 17.78 -23.05 -24.82
CA THR A 112 17.30 -24.39 -25.19
C THR A 112 15.86 -24.34 -25.75
N GLY A 113 15.56 -25.21 -26.72
CA GLY A 113 14.20 -25.40 -27.25
C GLY A 113 13.64 -24.22 -28.07
N ARG A 114 12.32 -23.99 -27.93
CA ARG A 114 11.54 -23.00 -28.72
C ARG A 114 11.92 -21.54 -28.49
N ARG A 115 12.67 -21.22 -27.43
CA ARG A 115 13.12 -19.86 -27.10
C ARG A 115 14.59 -19.60 -27.41
N SER A 116 15.17 -20.47 -28.24
CA SER A 116 16.52 -20.24 -28.72
C SER A 116 16.55 -19.03 -29.65
N HIS A 117 17.39 -18.07 -29.32
CA HIS A 117 17.61 -16.87 -30.11
C HIS A 117 19.06 -16.86 -30.57
N HIS A 118 19.31 -16.21 -31.70
CA HIS A 118 20.65 -16.12 -32.25
C HIS A 118 21.25 -14.81 -31.73
N VAL A 119 22.47 -14.89 -31.21
CA VAL A 119 23.25 -13.75 -30.75
C VAL A 119 24.58 -13.75 -31.50
N ARG A 120 25.20 -12.58 -31.65
CA ARG A 120 26.54 -12.47 -32.26
C ARG A 120 27.52 -13.32 -31.45
N ALA A 121 28.38 -14.07 -32.13
CA ALA A 121 29.37 -14.95 -31.50
C ALA A 121 30.51 -14.18 -30.83
N ALA A 122 30.69 -12.90 -31.18
CA ALA A 122 31.69 -12.04 -30.57
C ALA A 122 31.44 -11.89 -29.07
N ASP A 123 32.53 -11.98 -28.29
CA ASP A 123 32.48 -11.70 -26.86
C ASP A 123 31.93 -10.29 -26.64
N GLN A 124 30.97 -10.16 -25.72
CA GLN A 124 30.54 -8.88 -25.20
C GLN A 124 31.43 -8.54 -23.99
N PRO A 125 32.49 -7.71 -24.16
CA PRO A 125 33.43 -7.41 -23.06
C PRO A 125 32.74 -6.79 -21.84
N LEU A 126 31.53 -6.27 -22.03
CA LEU A 126 30.73 -5.58 -21.03
C LEU A 126 29.48 -6.37 -20.61
N ALA A 127 29.36 -7.67 -20.92
CA ALA A 127 28.18 -8.48 -20.57
C ALA A 127 27.84 -8.44 -19.06
N TRP A 128 28.86 -8.27 -18.21
CA TRP A 128 28.71 -8.18 -16.77
C TRP A 128 28.30 -6.77 -16.29
N TRP A 129 28.46 -5.71 -17.09
CA TRP A 129 28.19 -4.32 -16.70
C TRP A 129 26.72 -4.01 -16.41
N GLY A 130 25.81 -4.96 -16.68
CA GLY A 130 24.42 -4.87 -16.23
C GLY A 130 24.28 -4.60 -14.73
N TRP A 131 25.28 -4.93 -13.89
CA TRP A 131 25.26 -4.58 -12.47
C TRP A 131 25.29 -3.06 -12.23
N LEU A 132 25.84 -2.23 -13.14
CA LEU A 132 25.83 -0.76 -13.04
C LEU A 132 24.43 -0.16 -13.15
N ALA A 133 23.47 -0.89 -13.72
CA ALA A 133 22.07 -0.47 -13.72
C ALA A 133 21.51 -0.33 -12.29
N LEU A 134 22.01 -1.12 -11.34
CA LEU A 134 21.56 -1.11 -9.95
C LEU A 134 21.97 0.16 -9.19
N PRO A 135 23.26 0.55 -9.11
CA PRO A 135 23.64 1.82 -8.48
C PRO A 135 23.06 3.02 -9.22
N PHE A 136 22.91 2.97 -10.55
CA PHE A 136 22.21 4.01 -11.30
C PHE A 136 20.74 4.13 -10.88
N ALA A 137 19.99 3.02 -10.83
CA ALA A 137 18.60 3.00 -10.41
C ALA A 137 18.42 3.50 -8.97
N LEU A 138 19.30 3.08 -8.06
CA LEU A 138 19.30 3.56 -6.67
C LEU A 138 19.61 5.06 -6.59
N GLY A 139 20.63 5.54 -7.31
CA GLY A 139 20.98 6.95 -7.38
C GLY A 139 19.84 7.81 -7.95
N TRP A 140 19.17 7.31 -9.00
CA TRP A 140 18.04 8.01 -9.61
C TRP A 140 16.81 8.04 -8.71
N LEU A 141 16.51 6.94 -8.02
CA LEU A 141 15.42 6.88 -7.05
C LEU A 141 15.70 7.81 -5.86
N TYR A 142 16.96 7.87 -5.41
CA TYR A 142 17.39 8.82 -4.38
C TYR A 142 17.23 10.27 -4.84
N LEU A 143 17.64 10.60 -6.07
CA LEU A 143 17.45 11.93 -6.67
C LEU A 143 15.95 12.29 -6.77
N THR A 144 15.12 11.34 -7.21
CA THR A 144 13.66 11.49 -7.25
C THR A 144 13.09 11.77 -5.86
N TYR A 145 13.53 11.03 -4.85
CA TYR A 145 13.16 11.29 -3.46
C TYR A 145 13.60 12.68 -3.00
N LEU A 146 14.84 13.11 -3.28
CA LEU A 146 15.34 14.43 -2.90
C LEU A 146 14.52 15.57 -3.53
N THR A 147 14.15 15.44 -4.81
CA THR A 147 13.31 16.43 -5.49
C THR A 147 11.87 16.47 -4.95
N ALA A 148 11.30 15.31 -4.58
CA ALA A 148 9.96 15.22 -4.01
C ALA A 148 9.90 15.64 -2.53
N ARG A 149 10.96 15.39 -1.74
CA ARG A 149 11.04 15.62 -0.29
C ARG A 149 10.59 17.02 0.18
N PRO A 150 11.02 18.15 -0.42
CA PRO A 150 10.60 19.46 0.07
C PRO A 150 9.10 19.69 -0.13
N VAL A 151 8.53 19.21 -1.24
CA VAL A 151 7.09 19.31 -1.52
C VAL A 151 6.31 18.44 -0.54
N LEU A 152 6.76 17.20 -0.33
CA LEU A 152 6.14 16.27 0.62
C LEU A 152 6.20 16.80 2.07
N ARG A 153 7.30 17.43 2.47
CA ARG A 153 7.45 18.05 3.79
C ARG A 153 6.49 19.21 4.00
N LYS A 154 6.30 20.07 2.99
CA LYS A 154 5.35 21.18 3.07
C LYS A 154 3.91 20.67 3.16
N ILE A 155 3.54 19.73 2.28
CA ILE A 155 2.20 19.10 2.33
C ILE A 155 1.99 18.44 3.69
N LYS A 156 2.98 17.71 4.22
CA LYS A 156 2.89 17.10 5.53
C LYS A 156 2.75 18.15 6.64
N ALA A 157 3.54 19.22 6.62
CA ALA A 157 3.47 20.28 7.63
C ALA A 157 2.13 21.01 7.60
N GLU A 158 1.53 21.22 6.43
CA GLU A 158 0.19 21.80 6.30
C GLU A 158 -0.88 20.85 6.86
N VAL A 159 -0.81 19.57 6.52
CA VAL A 159 -1.71 18.55 7.09
C VAL A 159 -1.55 18.45 8.61
N ASP A 160 -0.31 18.41 9.12
CA ASP A 160 -0.02 18.33 10.55
C ASP A 160 -0.44 19.64 11.27
N ALA A 161 -0.32 20.80 10.63
CA ALA A 161 -0.76 22.08 11.17
C ALA A 161 -2.28 22.20 11.21
N ASP A 162 -2.98 21.73 10.18
CA ASP A 162 -4.45 21.65 10.17
C ASP A 162 -4.95 20.68 11.25
N ASP A 163 -4.27 19.54 11.43
CA ASP A 163 -4.57 18.57 12.47
C ASP A 163 -4.32 19.13 13.89
N ALA A 164 -3.21 19.86 14.07
CA ALA A 164 -2.86 20.49 15.36
C ALA A 164 -3.78 21.68 15.69
N ALA A 165 -4.12 22.50 14.70
CA ALA A 165 -5.08 23.60 14.85
C ALA A 165 -6.49 23.07 15.18
N GLY A 166 -6.87 21.90 14.67
CA GLY A 166 -8.09 21.19 15.06
C GLY A 166 -8.11 20.70 16.51
N TYR A 167 -6.97 20.69 17.22
CA TYR A 167 -6.84 20.18 18.59
C TYR A 167 -6.65 21.28 19.65
N GLN A 168 -6.36 22.52 19.28
CA GLN A 168 -6.28 23.61 20.25
C GLN A 168 -7.67 24.03 20.71
N ARG A 169 -7.89 24.00 22.03
CA ARG A 169 -9.14 24.42 22.70
C ARG A 169 -9.54 25.83 22.23
N PRO A 170 -10.80 26.03 21.82
CA PRO A 170 -11.28 27.30 21.29
C PRO A 170 -11.36 28.33 22.42
N THR A 171 -10.53 29.38 22.35
CA THR A 171 -10.66 30.57 23.19
C THR A 171 -10.95 31.84 22.38
N GLU A 172 -10.95 31.76 21.05
CA GLU A 172 -11.41 32.82 20.14
C GLU A 172 -12.52 32.27 19.24
N GLU A 173 -13.55 33.09 19.00
CA GLU A 173 -14.86 32.73 18.42
C GLU A 173 -14.75 31.87 17.13
N PRO A 174 -15.46 30.71 17.07
CA PRO A 174 -15.29 29.72 16.02
C PRO A 174 -16.02 30.13 14.74
N SER A 175 -15.32 30.80 13.85
CA SER A 175 -15.75 30.99 12.45
C SER A 175 -15.30 29.85 11.52
N ARG A 176 -14.75 28.74 12.04
CA ARG A 176 -14.07 27.72 11.23
C ARG A 176 -14.93 26.47 10.99
N ASP A 177 -15.31 26.30 9.73
CA ASP A 177 -15.79 25.05 9.15
C ASP A 177 -14.81 23.90 9.44
N VAL A 178 -15.31 22.79 9.99
CA VAL A 178 -14.53 21.56 10.20
C VAL A 178 -14.73 20.63 9.02
N VAL A 179 -13.71 20.53 8.16
CA VAL A 179 -13.70 19.59 7.03
C VAL A 179 -13.16 18.24 7.47
N VAL A 180 -14.02 17.22 7.50
CA VAL A 180 -13.64 15.84 7.75
C VAL A 180 -13.61 15.06 6.43
N SER A 181 -12.41 14.67 5.99
CA SER A 181 -12.23 13.82 4.81
C SER A 181 -12.05 12.34 5.20
N GLY A 182 -12.82 11.47 4.54
CA GLY A 182 -12.88 10.03 4.80
C GLY A 182 -11.63 9.26 4.39
N GLY A 183 -10.53 9.41 5.13
CA GLY A 183 -9.29 8.67 4.95
C GLY A 183 -9.26 7.37 5.76
N ARG A 184 -9.98 6.33 5.34
CA ARG A 184 -9.87 5.00 5.99
C ARG A 184 -8.42 4.51 5.87
N LYS A 185 -7.72 4.19 6.99
CA LYS A 185 -6.34 3.66 7.11
C LYS A 185 -5.78 3.15 5.77
N MET A 186 -5.41 4.09 4.91
CA MET A 186 -5.14 3.82 3.49
C MET A 186 -3.87 3.00 3.37
N TRP A 187 -3.02 3.10 4.40
CA TRP A 187 -1.71 2.50 4.52
C TRP A 187 -1.69 0.97 4.37
N LEU A 188 -2.65 0.24 4.96
CA LEU A 188 -2.68 -1.23 4.82
C LEU A 188 -3.12 -1.68 3.43
N GLY A 189 -4.07 -0.97 2.81
CA GLY A 189 -4.43 -1.21 1.42
C GLY A 189 -3.31 -0.80 0.46
N PHE A 190 -2.66 0.33 0.73
CA PHE A 190 -1.62 0.92 -0.10
C PHE A 190 -0.44 -0.02 -0.29
N LYS A 191 0.08 -0.64 0.78
CA LYS A 191 1.17 -1.63 0.69
C LYS A 191 0.80 -2.79 -0.22
N GLY A 192 -0.42 -3.31 -0.07
CA GLY A 192 -0.92 -4.39 -0.91
C GLY A 192 -1.01 -3.97 -2.38
N HIS A 193 -1.62 -2.83 -2.66
CA HIS A 193 -1.73 -2.31 -4.03
C HIS A 193 -0.34 -2.00 -4.63
N LEU A 194 0.61 -1.52 -3.83
CA LEU A 194 1.98 -1.27 -4.27
C LEU A 194 2.70 -2.57 -4.66
N ILE A 195 2.53 -3.64 -3.88
CA ILE A 195 3.09 -4.96 -4.22
C ILE A 195 2.47 -5.48 -5.52
N VAL A 196 1.13 -5.42 -5.66
CA VAL A 196 0.44 -5.83 -6.89
C VAL A 196 0.89 -4.99 -8.08
N LEU A 197 1.05 -3.68 -7.89
CA LEU A 197 1.54 -2.76 -8.92
C LEU A 197 2.95 -3.15 -9.37
N VAL A 198 3.89 -3.35 -8.44
CA VAL A 198 5.26 -3.77 -8.75
C VAL A 198 5.27 -5.11 -9.48
N LEU A 199 4.51 -6.10 -8.99
CA LEU A 199 4.39 -7.42 -9.61
C LEU A 199 3.74 -7.38 -10.99
N ALA A 200 2.91 -6.37 -11.30
CA ALA A 200 2.30 -6.19 -12.62
C ALA A 200 3.20 -5.39 -13.58
N VAL A 201 3.89 -4.37 -13.10
CA VAL A 201 4.77 -3.51 -13.90
C VAL A 201 5.96 -4.30 -14.45
N VAL A 202 6.61 -5.13 -13.64
CA VAL A 202 7.79 -5.90 -14.05
C VAL A 202 7.50 -6.80 -15.27
N PRO A 203 6.50 -7.70 -15.26
CA PRO A 203 6.17 -8.51 -16.42
C PRO A 203 5.62 -7.66 -17.57
N ALA A 204 4.82 -6.63 -17.32
CA ALA A 204 4.30 -5.74 -18.36
C ALA A 204 5.45 -5.11 -19.17
N VAL A 205 6.38 -4.45 -18.49
CA VAL A 205 7.52 -3.77 -19.12
C VAL A 205 8.43 -4.77 -19.84
N ARG A 206 8.72 -5.93 -19.24
CA ARG A 206 9.61 -6.93 -19.84
C ARG A 206 8.99 -7.60 -21.09
N SER A 207 7.68 -7.78 -21.12
CA SER A 207 6.98 -8.46 -22.21
C SER A 207 6.53 -7.53 -23.33
N THR A 208 6.36 -6.22 -23.06
CA THR A 208 5.91 -5.24 -24.06
C THR A 208 6.73 -5.24 -25.36
N PRO A 209 8.07 -5.33 -25.36
CA PRO A 209 8.85 -5.37 -26.61
C PRO A 209 8.54 -6.59 -27.49
N TRP A 210 8.18 -7.71 -26.86
CA TRP A 210 7.91 -8.99 -27.52
C TRP A 210 6.42 -9.20 -27.83
N ALA A 211 5.55 -8.40 -27.21
CA ALA A 211 4.10 -8.48 -27.35
C ALA A 211 3.63 -8.24 -28.80
N PHE A 212 4.43 -7.55 -29.60
CA PHE A 212 4.14 -7.23 -31.01
C PHE A 212 4.83 -8.16 -32.01
N GLY A 213 5.65 -9.12 -31.54
CA GLY A 213 6.44 -10.02 -32.39
C GLY A 213 5.82 -11.41 -32.61
N ASP A 214 4.49 -11.53 -32.65
CA ASP A 214 3.76 -12.82 -32.76
C ASP A 214 4.04 -13.83 -31.63
N TYR A 215 4.43 -13.35 -30.45
CA TYR A 215 4.63 -14.20 -29.27
C TYR A 215 3.40 -14.13 -28.34
N PRO A 216 2.41 -15.04 -28.47
CA PRO A 216 1.12 -14.90 -27.78
C PRO A 216 1.24 -14.86 -26.26
N ASN A 217 2.23 -15.57 -25.69
CA ASN A 217 2.48 -15.55 -24.25
C ASN A 217 3.01 -14.19 -23.77
N HIS A 218 3.85 -13.52 -24.55
CA HIS A 218 4.36 -12.19 -24.23
C HIS A 218 3.27 -11.13 -24.42
N THR A 219 2.43 -11.25 -25.45
CA THR A 219 1.26 -10.39 -25.64
C THR A 219 0.30 -10.51 -24.46
N ALA A 220 -0.02 -11.73 -24.01
CA ALA A 220 -0.90 -11.96 -22.86
C ALA A 220 -0.31 -11.38 -21.56
N LEU A 221 0.99 -11.56 -21.31
CA LEU A 221 1.67 -10.99 -20.14
C LEU A 221 1.71 -9.46 -20.17
N ALA A 222 1.94 -8.86 -21.34
CA ALA A 222 1.99 -7.42 -21.49
C ALA A 222 0.61 -6.80 -21.25
N VAL A 223 -0.42 -7.32 -21.94
CA VAL A 223 -1.81 -6.86 -21.80
C VAL A 223 -2.31 -7.08 -20.38
N GLY A 224 -2.10 -8.27 -19.81
CA GLY A 224 -2.51 -8.59 -18.44
C GLY A 224 -1.82 -7.70 -17.41
N GLY A 225 -0.50 -7.50 -17.53
CA GLY A 225 0.27 -6.63 -16.64
C GLY A 225 -0.19 -5.17 -16.71
N TRP A 226 -0.32 -4.60 -17.91
CA TRP A 226 -0.80 -3.21 -18.07
C TRP A 226 -2.25 -3.03 -17.62
N ALA A 227 -3.13 -4.01 -17.83
CA ALA A 227 -4.50 -3.96 -17.32
C ALA A 227 -4.54 -3.89 -15.78
N VAL A 228 -3.71 -4.69 -15.09
CA VAL A 228 -3.59 -4.62 -13.62
C VAL A 228 -3.06 -3.27 -13.17
N VAL A 229 -2.04 -2.73 -13.85
CA VAL A 229 -1.51 -1.39 -13.56
C VAL A 229 -2.60 -0.32 -13.68
N LEU A 230 -3.36 -0.31 -14.78
CA LEU A 230 -4.45 0.64 -14.99
C LEU A 230 -5.57 0.48 -13.97
N LEU A 231 -5.91 -0.75 -13.56
CA LEU A 231 -6.91 -0.99 -12.52
C LEU A 231 -6.45 -0.51 -11.14
N VAL A 232 -5.19 -0.76 -10.78
CA VAL A 232 -4.63 -0.31 -9.49
C VAL A 232 -4.54 1.21 -9.43
N VAL A 233 -3.97 1.82 -10.47
CA VAL A 233 -3.84 3.28 -10.58
C VAL A 233 -5.21 3.93 -10.67
N GLY A 234 -6.11 3.41 -11.50
CA GLY A 234 -7.48 3.89 -11.63
C GLY A 234 -8.27 3.79 -10.32
N ASN A 235 -8.10 2.72 -9.54
CA ASN A 235 -8.69 2.61 -8.21
C ASN A 235 -8.09 3.63 -7.22
N TRP A 236 -6.79 3.93 -7.28
CA TRP A 236 -6.18 5.00 -6.48
C TRP A 236 -6.72 6.37 -6.85
N VAL A 237 -6.73 6.72 -8.14
CA VAL A 237 -7.27 7.99 -8.63
C VAL A 237 -8.75 8.11 -8.26
N ARG A 238 -9.56 7.06 -8.50
CA ARG A 238 -10.96 7.03 -8.10
C ARG A 238 -11.11 7.28 -6.59
N ARG A 239 -10.28 6.67 -5.75
CA ARG A 239 -10.37 6.90 -4.30
C ARG A 239 -9.92 8.29 -3.89
N ALA A 240 -8.91 8.86 -4.55
CA ALA A 240 -8.44 10.21 -4.31
C ALA A 240 -9.51 11.26 -4.69
N VAL A 241 -10.16 11.08 -5.85
CA VAL A 241 -11.15 12.03 -6.37
C VAL A 241 -12.52 11.87 -5.70
N PHE A 242 -12.95 10.65 -5.40
CA PHE A 242 -14.27 10.37 -4.81
C PHE A 242 -14.19 10.06 -3.31
N MET A 243 -13.20 10.65 -2.61
CA MET A 243 -13.10 10.49 -1.17
C MET A 243 -14.24 11.29 -0.51
N PRO A 244 -15.10 10.67 0.32
CA PRO A 244 -16.20 11.39 0.94
C PRO A 244 -15.64 12.45 1.88
N SER A 245 -15.99 13.72 1.63
CA SER A 245 -15.72 14.84 2.52
C SER A 245 -17.04 15.37 3.07
N VAL A 246 -17.03 15.66 4.38
CA VAL A 246 -18.13 16.32 5.07
C VAL A 246 -17.56 17.55 5.75
N THR A 247 -18.17 18.69 5.51
CA THR A 247 -17.84 19.96 6.15
C THR A 247 -18.95 20.27 7.14
N ILE A 248 -18.59 20.46 8.41
CA ILE A 248 -19.51 20.78 9.50
C ILE A 248 -19.23 22.21 9.92
N SER A 249 -20.24 23.06 9.85
CA SER A 249 -20.15 24.51 10.08
C SER A 249 -21.23 24.96 11.08
N PRO A 250 -21.12 26.15 11.67
CA PRO A 250 -22.21 26.75 12.45
C PRO A 250 -23.51 26.92 11.65
N GLU A 251 -23.43 27.08 10.33
CA GLU A 251 -24.59 27.28 9.46
C GLU A 251 -25.31 25.97 9.10
N GLY A 252 -24.58 24.85 9.12
CA GLY A 252 -25.09 23.57 8.67
C GLY A 252 -24.00 22.58 8.29
N MET A 253 -24.36 21.64 7.42
CA MET A 253 -23.47 20.58 6.96
C MET A 253 -23.42 20.55 5.43
N ALA A 254 -22.22 20.42 4.86
CA ALA A 254 -22.00 20.29 3.43
C ALA A 254 -21.27 18.98 3.10
N TRP A 255 -21.71 18.29 2.04
CA TRP A 255 -21.04 17.11 1.51
C TRP A 255 -21.19 17.04 0.00
N GLY A 256 -20.09 16.79 -0.70
CA GLY A 256 -20.08 16.81 -2.16
C GLY A 256 -20.55 18.17 -2.71
N ARG A 257 -21.72 18.18 -3.37
CA ARG A 257 -22.36 19.40 -3.89
C ARG A 257 -23.56 19.86 -3.07
N THR A 258 -23.93 19.12 -2.02
CA THR A 258 -25.10 19.41 -1.19
C THR A 258 -24.66 20.20 0.04
N LYS A 259 -25.34 21.32 0.33
CA LYS A 259 -25.22 22.08 1.58
C LYS A 259 -26.62 22.13 2.18
N LEU A 260 -26.78 21.65 3.41
CA LEU A 260 -28.02 21.76 4.17
C LEU A 260 -27.78 22.62 5.41
N GLY A 261 -28.70 23.55 5.67
CA GLY A 261 -28.70 24.31 6.92
C GLY A 261 -29.17 23.44 8.09
N TRP A 262 -28.80 23.77 9.32
CA TRP A 262 -29.27 23.00 10.49
C TRP A 262 -30.80 22.98 10.63
N ALA A 263 -31.48 24.04 10.18
CA ALA A 263 -32.95 24.09 10.16
C ALA A 263 -33.59 23.06 9.20
N GLU A 264 -32.85 22.64 8.16
CA GLU A 264 -33.30 21.65 7.18
C GLU A 264 -32.98 20.22 7.62
N ILE A 265 -32.09 20.06 8.59
CA ILE A 265 -31.70 18.76 9.14
C ILE A 265 -32.64 18.40 10.29
N GLY A 266 -33.21 17.20 10.25
CA GLY A 266 -34.08 16.68 11.32
C GLY A 266 -33.27 15.94 12.38
N ARG A 267 -32.43 15.00 11.94
CA ARG A 267 -31.59 14.18 12.83
C ARG A 267 -30.30 13.80 12.13
N VAL A 268 -29.22 13.70 12.91
CA VAL A 268 -27.95 13.15 12.44
C VAL A 268 -27.56 12.01 13.36
N HIS A 269 -27.15 10.88 12.82
CA HIS A 269 -26.59 9.82 13.64
C HIS A 269 -25.37 9.16 12.98
N LEU A 270 -24.40 8.81 13.80
CA LEU A 270 -23.18 8.13 13.38
C LEU A 270 -23.26 6.67 13.84
N THR A 271 -23.40 5.75 12.89
CA THR A 271 -23.56 4.32 13.19
C THR A 271 -22.26 3.69 13.68
N ARG A 272 -22.34 2.50 14.30
CA ARG A 272 -21.16 1.68 14.68
C ARG A 272 -20.24 1.33 13.52
N ALA A 273 -20.78 1.36 12.29
CA ALA A 273 -20.02 1.14 11.07
C ALA A 273 -19.38 2.43 10.53
N ASN A 274 -19.31 3.50 11.33
CA ASN A 274 -18.81 4.83 10.96
C ASN A 274 -19.49 5.34 9.67
N THR A 275 -20.82 5.18 9.60
CA THR A 275 -21.65 5.75 8.55
C THR A 275 -22.42 6.92 9.14
N LEU A 276 -22.23 8.10 8.58
CA LEU A 276 -22.98 9.29 8.95
C LEU A 276 -24.31 9.25 8.20
N VAL A 277 -25.41 9.18 8.94
CA VAL A 277 -26.76 9.19 8.40
C VAL A 277 -27.38 10.53 8.72
N ILE A 278 -27.78 11.24 7.67
CA ILE A 278 -28.37 12.58 7.74
C ILE A 278 -29.83 12.42 7.31
N GLU A 279 -30.75 12.65 8.23
CA GLU A 279 -32.19 12.65 8.00
C GLU A 279 -32.64 14.10 7.86
N PRO A 280 -32.81 14.62 6.63
CA PRO A 280 -33.36 15.95 6.44
C PRO A 280 -34.83 15.97 6.87
N ARG A 281 -35.34 17.14 7.28
CA ARG A 281 -36.76 17.34 7.59
C ARG A 281 -37.65 17.13 6.37
N THR A 282 -37.12 17.45 5.19
CA THR A 282 -37.77 17.22 3.91
C THR A 282 -36.78 16.54 2.97
N GLY A 283 -37.19 15.45 2.31
CA GLY A 283 -36.36 14.70 1.36
C GLY A 283 -35.87 13.34 1.87
N GLU A 284 -34.95 12.75 1.11
CA GLU A 284 -34.45 11.40 1.37
C GLU A 284 -33.29 11.38 2.37
N THR A 285 -33.29 10.37 3.24
CA THR A 285 -32.19 10.10 4.17
C THR A 285 -30.89 9.84 3.40
N THR A 286 -29.87 10.65 3.65
CA THR A 286 -28.56 10.50 3.01
C THR A 286 -27.63 9.71 3.92
N ARG A 287 -26.95 8.70 3.36
CA ARG A 287 -25.98 7.86 4.10
C ARG A 287 -24.58 8.05 3.53
N ILE A 288 -23.72 8.73 4.29
CA ILE A 288 -22.31 8.93 3.94
C ILE A 288 -21.48 7.88 4.66
N ARG A 289 -21.04 6.86 3.91
CA ARG A 289 -20.28 5.73 4.45
C ARG A 289 -18.77 6.02 4.44
N ARG A 290 -18.03 5.18 5.18
CA ARG A 290 -16.56 4.99 5.10
C ARG A 290 -15.71 6.00 5.88
N PHE A 291 -16.21 6.54 6.98
CA PHE A 291 -15.33 7.22 7.92
C PHE A 291 -14.47 6.18 8.66
N GLY A 292 -13.19 6.44 8.83
CA GLY A 292 -12.36 5.71 9.80
C GLY A 292 -12.63 6.23 11.21
N ASP A 293 -12.09 5.55 12.22
CA ASP A 293 -12.40 5.84 13.62
C ASP A 293 -11.96 7.25 14.03
N GLU A 294 -10.83 7.72 13.50
CA GLU A 294 -10.35 9.07 13.72
C GLU A 294 -11.31 10.12 13.13
N GLN A 295 -11.77 9.89 11.89
CA GLN A 295 -12.77 10.77 11.27
C GLN A 295 -14.10 10.74 12.01
N ALA A 296 -14.54 9.56 12.46
CA ALA A 296 -15.75 9.39 13.25
C ALA A 296 -15.67 10.18 14.55
N THR A 297 -14.51 10.18 15.22
CA THR A 297 -14.26 10.99 16.41
C THR A 297 -14.25 12.48 16.10
N ARG A 298 -13.61 12.92 15.01
CA ARG A 298 -13.65 14.33 14.59
C ARG A 298 -15.06 14.80 14.25
N ILE A 299 -15.85 13.98 13.55
CA ILE A 299 -17.27 14.24 13.29
C ILE A 299 -18.02 14.34 14.62
N HIS A 300 -17.81 13.42 15.55
CA HIS A 300 -18.48 13.44 16.84
C HIS A 300 -18.19 14.71 17.65
N VAL A 301 -16.93 15.15 17.69
CA VAL A 301 -16.53 16.39 18.37
C VAL A 301 -17.13 17.61 17.66
N ALA A 302 -17.03 17.68 16.33
CA ALA A 302 -17.58 18.79 15.55
C ALA A 302 -19.11 18.89 15.69
N MET A 303 -19.82 17.75 15.66
CA MET A 303 -21.26 17.70 15.89
C MET A 303 -21.63 18.18 17.30
N GLY A 304 -20.86 17.80 18.33
CA GLY A 304 -21.09 18.28 19.69
C GLY A 304 -20.93 19.80 19.85
N HIS A 305 -20.11 20.43 19.00
CA HIS A 305 -19.90 21.88 19.04
C HIS A 305 -20.88 22.68 18.18
N PHE A 306 -21.24 22.20 16.98
CA PHE A 306 -21.97 23.01 16.00
C PHE A 306 -23.42 22.59 15.79
N ALA A 307 -23.79 21.34 16.10
CA ALA A 307 -25.11 20.85 15.74
C ALA A 307 -26.20 21.41 16.65
N THR A 308 -27.19 22.07 16.07
CA THR A 308 -28.43 22.47 16.78
C THR A 308 -29.52 21.39 16.72
N VAL A 309 -29.20 20.22 16.16
CA VAL A 309 -30.12 19.10 15.91
C VAL A 309 -29.71 17.89 16.74
N PRO A 310 -30.63 16.97 17.07
CA PRO A 310 -30.31 15.76 17.80
C PRO A 310 -29.23 14.94 17.07
N TYR A 311 -28.12 14.72 17.77
CA TYR A 311 -27.00 13.92 17.30
C TYR A 311 -26.79 12.71 18.21
N THR A 312 -26.76 11.51 17.64
CA THR A 312 -26.46 10.27 18.38
C THR A 312 -25.31 9.50 17.73
N ARG A 313 -24.41 8.97 18.57
CA ARG A 313 -23.36 8.04 18.13
C ARG A 313 -23.67 6.66 18.66
N GLU A 314 -23.93 5.75 17.74
CA GLU A 314 -24.32 4.38 18.08
C GLU A 314 -23.15 3.65 18.75
N GLY A 315 -23.35 3.15 19.97
CA GLY A 315 -22.31 2.47 20.76
C GLY A 315 -21.63 3.33 21.83
N GLN A 316 -21.90 4.63 21.89
CA GLN A 316 -21.57 5.44 23.06
C GLN A 316 -22.84 5.54 23.90
N ALA A 317 -22.81 4.99 25.12
CA ALA A 317 -23.93 5.14 26.06
C ALA A 317 -24.24 6.63 26.20
N ALA A 318 -25.53 6.99 26.16
CA ALA A 318 -25.94 8.38 26.26
C ALA A 318 -25.28 9.01 27.51
N PRO A 319 -24.72 10.23 27.40
CA PRO A 319 -24.20 10.91 28.57
C PRO A 319 -25.32 10.97 29.62
N PRO A 320 -25.06 10.56 30.87
CA PRO A 320 -26.07 10.51 31.92
C PRO A 320 -26.34 11.93 32.44
N GLU A 321 -27.10 12.74 31.69
CA GLU A 321 -27.71 14.02 32.12
C GLU A 321 -28.55 14.54 30.93
N ALA A 322 -29.86 14.71 30.97
CA ALA A 322 -30.75 15.08 32.06
C ALA A 322 -32.03 14.23 32.04
N LEU A 323 -32.02 13.11 32.77
CA LEU A 323 -33.24 12.52 33.30
C LEU A 323 -33.55 13.26 34.60
N SER A 324 -34.59 14.08 34.57
CA SER A 324 -35.32 14.51 35.76
C SER A 324 -35.56 13.32 36.69
N GLU A 325 -35.12 13.47 37.94
CA GLU A 325 -35.36 12.65 39.14
C GLU A 325 -35.68 11.14 38.93
N PRO A 326 -34.77 10.23 39.33
CA PRO A 326 -35.07 8.80 39.30
C PRO A 326 -35.99 8.41 40.48
N GLU A 327 -37.09 7.71 40.17
CA GLU A 327 -37.74 6.82 41.13
C GLU A 327 -36.73 5.74 41.58
N PRO A 328 -36.73 5.34 42.87
CA PRO A 328 -35.85 4.31 43.38
C PRO A 328 -36.30 2.93 42.87
N VAL A 329 -35.83 2.55 41.70
CA VAL A 329 -35.89 1.16 41.23
C VAL A 329 -34.61 0.46 41.70
N ALA A 330 -34.79 -0.58 42.52
CA ALA A 330 -33.71 -1.44 42.97
C ALA A 330 -33.16 -2.23 41.77
N ASP A 331 -31.98 -1.83 41.28
CA ASP A 331 -31.26 -2.50 40.20
C ASP A 331 -30.63 -3.82 40.67
N GLU A 332 -31.17 -4.94 40.20
CA GLU A 332 -30.39 -6.16 40.01
C GLU A 332 -29.41 -5.93 38.86
N LEU A 333 -28.14 -5.64 39.18
CA LEU A 333 -27.05 -5.66 38.22
C LEU A 333 -27.00 -7.04 37.53
N PRO A 334 -27.01 -7.13 36.19
CA PRO A 334 -26.92 -8.41 35.49
C PRO A 334 -25.57 -9.07 35.81
N SER A 335 -25.63 -10.07 36.68
CA SER A 335 -24.52 -10.91 37.10
C SER A 335 -24.13 -11.84 35.95
N GLY A 336 -23.15 -11.44 35.14
CA GLY A 336 -22.51 -12.41 34.24
C GLY A 336 -21.83 -11.91 32.97
N GLU A 337 -21.74 -10.62 32.70
CA GLU A 337 -21.12 -10.19 31.43
C GLU A 337 -19.58 -10.20 31.51
N VAL A 338 -18.99 -11.33 31.11
CA VAL A 338 -17.54 -11.50 30.93
C VAL A 338 -17.13 -10.86 29.60
N SER A 339 -16.37 -9.76 29.65
CA SER A 339 -15.79 -9.18 28.43
C SER A 339 -14.55 -9.97 28.00
N VAL A 340 -14.74 -10.94 27.11
CA VAL A 340 -13.62 -11.65 26.46
C VAL A 340 -13.04 -10.76 25.35
N ILE A 341 -11.89 -10.15 25.61
CA ILE A 341 -11.15 -9.37 24.61
C ILE A 341 -10.14 -10.30 23.94
N SER A 342 -10.63 -11.13 23.02
CA SER A 342 -9.75 -11.99 22.23
C SER A 342 -8.94 -11.15 21.24
N GLY A 343 -7.62 -11.36 21.19
CA GLY A 343 -6.68 -10.70 20.28
C GLY A 343 -6.88 -11.01 18.78
N GLY A 344 -8.01 -11.62 18.41
CA GLY A 344 -8.31 -12.05 17.06
C GLY A 344 -8.80 -10.91 16.16
N ARG A 345 -7.91 -10.33 15.34
CA ARG A 345 -8.33 -9.59 14.14
C ARG A 345 -9.30 -10.46 13.34
N LYS A 346 -10.59 -10.05 13.24
CA LYS A 346 -11.69 -10.73 12.52
C LYS A 346 -11.19 -11.53 11.30
N PRO A 347 -11.22 -12.88 11.33
CA PRO A 347 -10.56 -13.73 10.33
C PRO A 347 -11.19 -13.65 8.92
N TRP A 348 -12.48 -13.34 8.82
CA TRP A 348 -13.23 -13.44 7.56
C TRP A 348 -12.83 -12.38 6.50
N LEU A 349 -12.44 -11.17 6.89
CA LEU A 349 -12.08 -10.11 5.92
C LEU A 349 -10.66 -10.26 5.31
N ARG A 350 -9.93 -11.34 5.62
CA ARG A 350 -8.55 -11.57 5.14
C ARG A 350 -8.37 -12.79 4.23
N GLY A 351 -9.39 -13.61 4.02
CA GLY A 351 -9.32 -14.74 3.08
C GLY A 351 -8.97 -14.27 1.66
N GLY A 352 -9.61 -13.19 1.18
CA GLY A 352 -9.41 -12.71 -0.19
C GLY A 352 -7.97 -12.30 -0.53
N TRP A 353 -7.25 -11.66 0.39
CA TRP A 353 -5.86 -11.24 0.13
C TRP A 353 -4.87 -12.40 0.22
N LEU A 354 -5.10 -13.36 1.12
CA LEU A 354 -4.26 -14.54 1.24
C LEU A 354 -4.46 -15.48 0.05
N VAL A 355 -5.71 -15.66 -0.38
CA VAL A 355 -6.07 -16.36 -1.62
C VAL A 355 -5.46 -15.64 -2.82
N MET A 356 -5.52 -14.31 -2.90
CA MET A 356 -4.92 -13.56 -4.01
C MET A 356 -3.39 -13.68 -4.03
N VAL A 357 -2.70 -13.62 -2.87
CA VAL A 357 -1.24 -13.84 -2.80
C VAL A 357 -0.88 -15.28 -3.12
N LEU A 358 -1.64 -16.27 -2.65
CA LEU A 358 -1.45 -17.68 -3.00
C LEU A 358 -1.74 -17.97 -4.47
N VAL A 359 -2.72 -17.30 -5.07
CA VAL A 359 -3.03 -17.40 -6.49
C VAL A 359 -1.93 -16.74 -7.30
N ILE A 360 -1.56 -15.48 -7.04
CA ILE A 360 -0.50 -14.78 -7.80
C ILE A 360 0.84 -15.52 -7.66
N ALA A 361 1.20 -15.94 -6.45
CA ALA A 361 2.45 -16.64 -6.22
C ALA A 361 2.42 -18.11 -6.67
N GLY A 362 1.26 -18.77 -6.58
CA GLY A 362 1.03 -20.11 -7.13
C GLY A 362 1.06 -20.12 -8.66
N SER A 363 0.46 -19.11 -9.30
CA SER A 363 0.54 -18.85 -10.75
C SER A 363 1.97 -18.52 -11.18
N GLY A 364 2.68 -17.68 -10.42
CA GLY A 364 4.11 -17.42 -10.64
C GLY A 364 4.94 -18.71 -10.51
N ALA A 365 4.71 -19.50 -9.46
CA ALA A 365 5.42 -20.75 -9.24
C ALA A 365 5.11 -21.78 -10.34
N THR A 366 3.86 -21.93 -10.79
CA THR A 366 3.50 -22.87 -11.87
C THR A 366 4.01 -22.42 -13.24
N LEU A 367 3.99 -21.12 -13.54
CA LEU A 367 4.58 -20.60 -14.78
C LEU A 367 6.10 -20.80 -14.80
N TYR A 368 6.78 -20.67 -13.66
CA TYR A 368 8.24 -20.82 -13.58
C TYR A 368 8.73 -22.27 -13.37
N THR A 369 7.95 -23.17 -12.73
CA THR A 369 8.35 -24.58 -12.61
C THR A 369 8.35 -25.29 -13.96
N THR A 370 7.52 -24.87 -14.91
CA THR A 370 7.60 -25.38 -16.30
C THR A 370 8.88 -24.92 -17.02
N GLU A 371 9.51 -23.81 -16.61
CA GLU A 371 10.81 -23.36 -17.14
C GLU A 371 12.01 -24.05 -16.46
N ILE A 372 11.88 -24.49 -15.21
CA ILE A 372 12.94 -25.21 -14.48
C ILE A 372 13.22 -26.58 -15.12
N VAL A 373 12.20 -27.24 -15.69
CA VAL A 373 12.38 -28.48 -16.47
C VAL A 373 13.20 -28.25 -17.75
N GLY A 374 13.33 -27.01 -18.21
CA GLY A 374 14.12 -26.62 -19.39
C GLY A 374 15.61 -26.33 -19.16
N GLY A 375 16.11 -26.42 -17.91
CA GLY A 375 17.55 -26.35 -17.61
C GLY A 375 18.19 -24.95 -17.58
N SER A 376 17.42 -23.87 -17.47
CA SER A 376 17.99 -22.51 -17.37
C SER A 376 18.37 -22.15 -15.91
N PRO A 377 19.66 -21.95 -15.57
CA PRO A 377 20.08 -21.59 -14.21
C PRO A 377 19.63 -20.19 -13.78
N LYS A 378 19.15 -19.35 -14.71
CA LYS A 378 18.56 -18.04 -14.38
C LYS A 378 17.09 -18.14 -13.94
N ALA A 379 16.37 -19.21 -14.29
CA ALA A 379 14.97 -19.40 -13.89
C ALA A 379 14.84 -19.91 -12.43
N SER A 380 15.84 -20.63 -11.92
CA SER A 380 15.84 -21.18 -10.56
C SER A 380 15.97 -20.11 -9.47
N SER A 381 16.70 -19.01 -9.72
CA SER A 381 16.90 -17.94 -8.73
C SER A 381 15.63 -17.10 -8.51
N TYR A 382 14.84 -16.81 -9.55
CA TYR A 382 13.57 -16.10 -9.40
C TYR A 382 12.50 -16.94 -8.70
N GLY A 383 12.44 -18.24 -8.98
CA GLY A 383 11.56 -19.18 -8.26
C GLY A 383 11.87 -19.25 -6.77
N LEU A 384 13.16 -19.35 -6.41
CA LEU A 384 13.63 -19.33 -5.02
C LEU A 384 13.29 -18.02 -4.29
N VAL A 385 13.47 -16.87 -4.93
CA VAL A 385 13.11 -15.56 -4.34
C VAL A 385 11.60 -15.46 -4.10
N CYS A 386 10.76 -15.94 -5.03
CA CYS A 386 9.30 -15.95 -4.85
C CYS A 386 8.87 -16.85 -3.69
N TRP A 387 9.45 -18.05 -3.58
CA TRP A 387 9.20 -18.97 -2.46
C TRP A 387 9.71 -18.41 -1.13
N ALA A 388 10.89 -17.77 -1.11
CA ALA A 388 11.43 -17.14 0.09
C ALA A 388 10.52 -16.00 0.60
N VAL A 389 10.03 -15.14 -0.30
CA VAL A 389 9.06 -14.08 0.04
C VAL A 389 7.76 -14.68 0.59
N LEU A 390 7.25 -15.77 -0.01
CA LEU A 390 6.08 -16.48 0.49
C LEU A 390 6.30 -17.05 1.89
N LEU A 391 7.43 -17.71 2.14
CA LEU A 391 7.77 -18.28 3.44
C LEU A 391 7.96 -17.20 4.51
N VAL A 392 8.54 -16.05 4.17
CA VAL A 392 8.66 -14.91 5.10
C VAL A 392 7.29 -14.31 5.44
N ILE A 393 6.42 -14.11 4.45
CA ILE A 393 5.06 -13.59 4.67
C ILE A 393 4.21 -14.58 5.46
N ALA A 394 4.26 -15.87 5.11
CA ALA A 394 3.57 -16.93 5.83
C ALA A 394 4.10 -17.07 7.26
N GLY A 395 5.41 -17.05 7.45
CA GLY A 395 6.09 -17.13 8.75
C GLY A 395 5.74 -15.96 9.67
N ASP A 396 5.78 -14.71 9.17
CA ASP A 396 5.34 -13.52 9.93
C ASP A 396 3.86 -13.63 10.34
N ARG A 397 3.01 -14.24 9.49
CA ARG A 397 1.60 -14.44 9.81
C ARG A 397 1.33 -15.55 10.80
N VAL A 398 1.97 -16.71 10.65
CA VAL A 398 1.88 -17.82 11.61
C VAL A 398 2.38 -17.36 12.98
N ARG A 399 3.48 -16.58 13.02
CA ARG A 399 3.98 -15.94 14.24
C ARG A 399 2.90 -15.05 14.87
N ARG A 400 2.34 -14.08 14.13
CA ARG A 400 1.32 -13.18 14.68
C ARG A 400 0.02 -13.89 15.09
N TRP A 401 -0.30 -15.05 14.51
CA TRP A 401 -1.49 -15.81 14.85
C TRP A 401 -1.29 -16.65 16.12
N LYS A 402 -0.12 -17.31 16.29
CA LYS A 402 0.21 -18.07 17.51
C LYS A 402 0.52 -17.21 18.74
N PHE A 403 0.89 -15.94 18.54
CA PHE A 403 1.34 -15.02 19.60
C PHE A 403 0.41 -13.82 19.81
N ALA A 404 -0.86 -13.88 19.38
CA ALA A 404 -1.81 -12.83 19.71
C ALA A 404 -2.04 -12.81 21.23
N PRO A 405 -1.79 -11.67 21.92
CA PRO A 405 -2.08 -11.55 23.33
C PRO A 405 -3.60 -11.64 23.55
N GLU A 406 -4.02 -12.48 24.47
CA GLU A 406 -5.41 -12.62 24.89
C GLU A 406 -5.49 -12.25 26.37
N ILE A 407 -6.39 -11.32 26.68
CA ILE A 407 -6.62 -10.81 28.02
C ILE A 407 -8.13 -10.77 28.24
N THR A 408 -8.58 -11.37 29.33
CA THR A 408 -9.98 -11.35 29.74
C THR A 408 -10.05 -10.65 31.08
N ALA A 409 -10.72 -9.50 31.12
CA ALA A 409 -11.01 -8.80 32.36
C ALA A 409 -12.42 -9.20 32.80
N SER A 410 -12.55 -9.64 34.05
CA SER A 410 -13.81 -9.98 34.70
C SER A 410 -13.91 -9.27 36.05
N PRO A 411 -15.09 -9.28 36.72
CA PRO A 411 -15.21 -8.78 38.09
C PRO A 411 -14.33 -9.50 39.11
N GLU A 412 -13.95 -10.75 38.83
CA GLU A 412 -13.14 -11.59 39.72
C GLU A 412 -11.64 -11.32 39.57
N GLY A 413 -11.20 -10.95 38.38
CA GLY A 413 -9.78 -10.72 38.12
C GLY A 413 -9.43 -10.50 36.65
N LEU A 414 -8.17 -10.73 36.35
CA LEU A 414 -7.60 -10.61 35.01
C LEU A 414 -6.99 -11.96 34.60
N ALA A 415 -7.54 -12.57 33.56
CA ALA A 415 -7.06 -13.83 33.00
C ALA A 415 -6.28 -13.60 31.71
N TRP A 416 -5.16 -14.30 31.57
CA TRP A 416 -4.37 -14.37 30.34
C TRP A 416 -3.71 -15.74 30.20
N ARG A 417 -2.94 -15.93 29.12
CA ARG A 417 -2.37 -17.24 28.77
C ARG A 417 -1.53 -17.94 29.85
N ARG A 418 -0.98 -17.21 30.84
CA ARG A 418 -0.19 -17.80 31.94
C ARG A 418 -0.99 -18.07 33.21
N GLY A 419 -2.26 -17.71 33.27
CA GLY A 419 -3.10 -17.90 34.45
C GLY A 419 -4.11 -16.77 34.64
N MET A 420 -4.84 -16.86 35.73
CA MET A 420 -5.76 -15.83 36.19
C MET A 420 -5.23 -15.28 37.51
N LEU A 421 -5.18 -13.95 37.63
CA LEU A 421 -4.96 -13.29 38.91
C LEU A 421 -6.25 -12.60 39.33
N SER A 422 -6.65 -12.81 40.58
CA SER A 422 -7.73 -12.06 41.19
C SER A 422 -7.34 -10.58 41.36
N TRP A 423 -8.31 -9.68 41.44
CA TRP A 423 -8.01 -8.26 41.68
C TRP A 423 -7.29 -8.00 43.01
N GLN A 424 -7.46 -8.89 44.00
CA GLN A 424 -6.76 -8.80 45.29
C GLN A 424 -5.26 -9.16 45.17
N GLU A 425 -4.89 -9.97 44.19
CA GLU A 425 -3.50 -10.36 43.93
C GLU A 425 -2.78 -9.36 43.01
N ILE A 426 -3.47 -8.35 42.48
CA ILE A 426 -2.91 -7.35 41.57
C ILE A 426 -2.73 -6.03 42.32
N SER A 427 -1.48 -5.60 42.49
CA SER A 427 -1.18 -4.31 43.12
C SER A 427 -1.36 -3.12 42.17
N ARG A 428 -0.94 -3.27 40.91
CA ARG A 428 -0.96 -2.20 39.91
C ARG A 428 -1.13 -2.76 38.50
N VAL A 429 -1.92 -2.07 37.69
CA VAL A 429 -2.03 -2.32 36.25
C VAL A 429 -1.67 -1.06 35.50
N HIS A 430 -0.72 -1.17 34.57
CA HIS A 430 -0.24 -0.06 33.77
C HIS A 430 -0.39 -0.36 32.28
N LEU A 431 -1.07 0.51 31.54
CA LEU A 431 -1.12 0.45 30.08
C LEU A 431 -0.16 1.49 29.50
N SER A 432 0.96 1.02 28.94
CA SER A 432 1.99 1.89 28.37
C SER A 432 1.60 2.48 27.00
N ARG A 433 2.32 3.51 26.54
CA ARG A 433 2.16 4.07 25.17
C ARG A 433 2.42 3.07 24.05
N GLY A 434 3.16 2.01 24.34
CA GLY A 434 3.39 0.89 23.42
C GLY A 434 2.21 -0.09 23.34
N ASN A 435 1.07 0.24 23.96
CA ASN A 435 -0.09 -0.63 24.14
C ASN A 435 0.30 -1.96 24.79
N VAL A 436 1.17 -1.92 25.79
CA VAL A 436 1.55 -3.10 26.59
C VAL A 436 0.93 -2.94 27.98
N VAL A 437 0.17 -3.95 28.40
CA VAL A 437 -0.39 -4.02 29.75
C VAL A 437 0.65 -4.67 30.65
N SER A 438 1.17 -3.91 31.59
CA SER A 438 2.06 -4.37 32.64
C SER A 438 1.25 -4.59 33.92
N ILE A 439 1.28 -5.80 34.46
CA ILE A 439 0.54 -6.21 35.66
C ILE A 439 1.59 -6.51 36.73
N GLN A 440 1.47 -5.85 37.89
CA GLN A 440 2.35 -6.07 39.02
C GLN A 440 1.58 -6.88 40.09
N PRO A 441 1.83 -8.19 40.24
CA PRO A 441 1.21 -8.98 41.29
C PRO A 441 1.73 -8.56 42.67
N VAL A 442 0.93 -8.76 43.72
CA VAL A 442 1.35 -8.57 45.12
C VAL A 442 2.45 -9.58 45.44
N GLY A 443 3.69 -9.10 45.59
CA GLY A 443 4.86 -9.94 45.85
C GLY A 443 5.39 -10.75 44.66
N GLY A 444 4.88 -10.51 43.43
CA GLY A 444 5.31 -11.21 42.22
C GLY A 444 6.17 -10.37 41.26
N GLU A 445 6.69 -11.00 40.22
CA GLU A 445 7.38 -10.30 39.13
C GLU A 445 6.40 -9.59 38.18
N LEU A 446 6.83 -8.48 37.59
CA LEU A 446 6.06 -7.71 36.61
C LEU A 446 5.75 -8.57 35.37
N ALA A 447 4.47 -8.82 35.11
CA ALA A 447 4.01 -9.52 33.91
C ALA A 447 3.63 -8.50 32.82
N GLN A 448 4.22 -8.62 31.63
CA GLN A 448 3.86 -7.79 30.48
C GLN A 448 3.05 -8.59 29.46
N ILE A 449 1.92 -8.03 29.03
CA ILE A 449 1.01 -8.61 28.05
C ILE A 449 0.83 -7.59 26.92
N GLY A 450 1.22 -7.96 25.69
CA GLY A 450 1.16 -7.07 24.54
C GLY A 450 2.28 -7.31 23.53
N PRO A 451 2.41 -6.44 22.52
CA PRO A 451 1.65 -5.21 22.30
C PRO A 451 0.24 -5.45 21.72
N PHE A 452 -0.74 -4.66 22.17
CA PHE A 452 -2.10 -4.60 21.64
C PHE A 452 -2.19 -3.59 20.47
N GLY A 453 -3.12 -3.78 19.54
CA GLY A 453 -3.46 -2.72 18.58
C GLY A 453 -4.24 -1.58 19.25
N ASP A 454 -4.22 -0.36 18.69
CA ASP A 454 -4.83 0.83 19.30
C ASP A 454 -6.29 0.61 19.76
N GLU A 455 -7.12 0.03 18.89
CA GLU A 455 -8.53 -0.30 19.18
C GLU A 455 -8.67 -1.29 20.34
N GLN A 456 -7.75 -2.26 20.43
CA GLN A 456 -7.74 -3.24 21.52
C GLN A 456 -7.24 -2.60 22.82
N ALA A 457 -6.27 -1.69 22.74
CA ALA A 457 -5.77 -0.96 23.88
C ALA A 457 -6.87 -0.09 24.50
N ASP A 458 -7.74 0.52 23.67
CA ASP A 458 -8.91 1.28 24.15
C ASP A 458 -10.00 0.37 24.75
N GLN A 459 -10.24 -0.81 24.18
CA GLN A 459 -11.15 -1.80 24.77
C GLN A 459 -10.62 -2.32 26.11
N VAL A 460 -9.33 -2.63 26.18
CA VAL A 460 -8.65 -3.04 27.42
C VAL A 460 -8.71 -1.92 28.44
N HIS A 461 -8.44 -0.68 28.05
CA HIS A 461 -8.58 0.50 28.91
C HIS A 461 -10.00 0.63 29.47
N GLY A 462 -11.03 0.51 28.63
CA GLY A 462 -12.43 0.59 29.05
C GLY A 462 -12.85 -0.57 29.97
N ALA A 463 -12.31 -1.77 29.76
CA ALA A 463 -12.56 -2.91 30.64
C ALA A 463 -11.83 -2.77 31.99
N LEU A 464 -10.58 -2.31 31.97
CA LEU A 464 -9.81 -2.04 33.19
C LEU A 464 -10.46 -0.92 34.02
N LEU A 465 -10.94 0.15 33.40
CA LEU A 465 -11.68 1.21 34.11
C LEU A 465 -12.97 0.70 34.77
N ARG A 466 -13.63 -0.31 34.20
CA ARG A 466 -14.86 -0.87 34.76
C ARG A 466 -14.63 -1.85 35.89
N PHE A 467 -13.61 -2.71 35.76
CA PHE A 467 -13.45 -3.87 36.64
C PHE A 467 -12.24 -3.77 37.59
N ALA A 468 -11.23 -2.98 37.26
CA ALA A 468 -10.02 -2.92 38.07
C ALA A 468 -10.32 -2.26 39.42
N ARG A 469 -10.10 -3.03 40.50
CA ARG A 469 -10.07 -2.51 41.88
C ARG A 469 -8.67 -2.08 42.32
N ALA A 470 -7.67 -2.26 41.44
CA ALA A 470 -6.28 -1.92 41.68
C ALA A 470 -5.93 -0.54 41.07
N GLU A 471 -4.78 0.01 41.46
CA GLU A 471 -4.27 1.27 40.89
C GLU A 471 -4.03 1.07 39.38
N TYR A 472 -4.89 1.68 38.56
CA TYR A 472 -4.78 1.65 37.11
C TYR A 472 -4.22 2.97 36.58
N THR A 473 -3.16 2.91 35.80
CA THR A 473 -2.58 4.08 35.14
C THR A 473 -2.40 3.84 33.65
N ARG A 474 -2.74 4.85 32.83
CA ARG A 474 -2.49 4.86 31.39
C ARG A 474 -1.46 5.94 31.08
N GLU A 475 -0.34 5.55 30.48
CA GLU A 475 0.72 6.49 30.15
C GLU A 475 0.23 7.52 29.11
N GLY A 476 0.24 8.80 29.48
CA GLY A 476 -0.25 9.90 28.65
C GLY A 476 -1.71 10.28 28.84
N SER A 477 -2.45 9.60 29.72
CA SER A 477 -3.72 10.12 30.26
C SER A 477 -3.47 10.75 31.64
N PRO A 478 -4.13 11.87 31.99
CA PRO A 478 -4.06 12.40 33.35
C PRO A 478 -4.49 11.32 34.34
N ALA A 479 -3.78 11.21 35.47
CA ALA A 479 -4.07 10.21 36.49
C ALA A 479 -5.51 10.39 36.99
N VAL A 480 -6.39 9.44 36.69
CA VAL A 480 -7.71 9.36 37.30
C VAL A 480 -7.52 8.59 38.59
N HIS A 481 -7.42 9.28 39.73
CA HIS A 481 -7.53 8.62 41.01
C HIS A 481 -8.94 8.04 41.11
N GLY A 482 -9.02 6.71 41.26
CA GLY A 482 -10.28 6.04 41.56
C GLY A 482 -10.84 6.68 42.82
N SER A 483 -11.95 7.39 42.68
CA SER A 483 -12.69 7.90 43.83
C SER A 483 -13.13 6.69 44.66
N ASP A 484 -12.85 6.73 45.96
CA ASP A 484 -13.30 5.72 46.93
C ASP A 484 -14.75 5.31 46.64
N ARG A 485 -14.93 4.01 46.34
CA ARG A 485 -16.21 3.32 46.22
C ARG A 485 -16.23 2.17 47.20
#